data_AF-A0AAV5S8K5-F1
#
_entry.id   AF-A0AAV5S8K5-F1
#
_cell.length_a   1.000
_cell.length_b   1.000
_cell.length_c   1.000
_cell.angle_alpha   90.00
_cell.angle_beta   90.00
_cell.angle_gamma   90.00
#
_symmetry.space_group_name_H-M   'P 1'
#
loop_
_entity.id
_entity.type
_entity.pdbx_description
1 polymer ?
#
loop_
_entity_poly.entity_id
_entity_poly.type
_entity_poly.pdbx_seq_one_letter_code
_entity_poly.pdbx_strand_id
1 'polypeptide(L)'
;MKLLVLALCLQCVLSLKFLAFNPLFGSSHVNFINKLADVLVDAGHDVVVLASQVDDAIKLKSTKARVVHVPQCSAAVADKELLDDIVTNLWRASDPFSMIIQFHYMMTSWIDQCNATIHHPELLEKLRAEKFDAAFSETLDPCGFGLFELLGIENRAVTQTMAIVDGTHYFT
;
A
#
# COMPACT_ATOMS: atom_id res chain seq x y z
N MET A 1 -43.84 1.47 8.43
CA MET A 1 -43.34 0.15 8.02
C MET A 1 -42.60 0.19 6.67
N LYS A 2 -43.18 0.67 5.57
CA LYS A 2 -42.49 0.78 4.26
C LYS A 2 -41.21 1.63 4.27
N LEU A 3 -41.22 2.78 4.95
CA LEU A 3 -40.03 3.65 5.13
C LEU A 3 -38.94 3.01 5.99
N LEU A 4 -39.31 2.20 6.98
CA LEU A 4 -38.36 1.50 7.86
C LEU A 4 -37.69 0.36 7.09
N VAL A 5 -38.45 -0.37 6.28
CA VAL A 5 -37.93 -1.41 5.37
C VAL A 5 -37.03 -0.80 4.31
N LEU A 6 -37.37 0.37 3.74
CA LEU A 6 -36.51 1.08 2.80
C LEU A 6 -35.20 1.54 3.47
N ALA A 7 -35.26 2.07 4.70
CA ALA A 7 -34.07 2.47 5.46
C ALA A 7 -33.17 1.28 5.84
N LEU A 8 -33.76 0.14 6.25
CA LEU A 8 -33.05 -1.11 6.50
C LEU A 8 -32.46 -1.70 5.21
N CYS A 9 -33.17 -1.59 4.08
CA CYS A 9 -32.63 -1.97 2.78
C CYS A 9 -31.47 -1.07 2.38
N LEU A 10 -31.56 0.27 2.53
CA LEU A 10 -30.46 1.20 2.23
C LEU A 10 -29.18 0.91 3.05
N GLN A 11 -29.32 0.49 4.30
CA GLN A 11 -28.18 0.05 5.12
C GLN A 11 -27.53 -1.26 4.62
N CYS A 12 -28.22 -2.03 3.79
CA CYS A 12 -27.70 -3.25 3.17
C CYS A 12 -27.04 -3.03 1.78
N VAL A 13 -27.04 -1.83 1.17
CA VAL A 13 -26.71 -1.69 -0.28
C VAL A 13 -25.42 -0.94 -0.63
N LEU A 14 -24.52 -0.59 0.28
CA LEU A 14 -23.27 0.10 -0.10
C LEU A 14 -22.01 -0.58 0.46
N SER A 15 -21.91 -1.89 0.29
CA SER A 15 -20.62 -2.59 0.39
C SER A 15 -19.77 -2.23 -0.82
N LEU A 16 -18.94 -1.20 -0.68
CA LEU A 16 -17.87 -0.90 -1.64
C LEU A 16 -16.76 -1.97 -1.60
N LYS A 17 -16.08 -2.14 -2.73
CA LYS A 17 -14.89 -2.98 -2.85
C LYS A 17 -13.63 -2.10 -2.92
N PHE A 18 -12.71 -2.29 -1.98
CA PHE A 18 -11.47 -1.53 -1.86
C PHE A 18 -10.24 -2.35 -2.22
N LEU A 19 -9.29 -1.72 -2.90
CA LEU A 19 -7.92 -2.21 -3.05
C LEU A 19 -6.97 -1.37 -2.18
N ALA A 20 -6.31 -2.01 -1.22
CA ALA A 20 -5.24 -1.43 -0.43
C ALA A 20 -3.89 -1.90 -0.98
N PHE A 21 -3.03 -0.99 -1.41
CA PHE A 21 -1.64 -1.33 -1.74
C PHE A 21 -0.78 -1.24 -0.49
N ASN A 22 -0.08 -2.33 -0.16
CA ASN A 22 0.74 -2.42 1.04
C ASN A 22 2.14 -2.95 0.68
N PRO A 23 3.15 -2.07 0.50
CA PRO A 23 4.53 -2.50 0.34
C PRO A 23 5.14 -2.86 1.71
N LEU A 24 5.68 -4.07 1.83
CA LEU A 24 6.23 -4.61 3.07
C LEU A 24 7.70 -4.19 3.21
N PHE A 25 7.94 -2.91 3.47
CA PHE A 25 9.26 -2.34 3.76
C PHE A 25 9.44 -1.92 5.24
N GLY A 26 8.34 -1.78 5.99
CA GLY A 26 8.38 -1.32 7.37
C GLY A 26 7.20 -1.83 8.21
N SER A 27 7.49 -2.35 9.41
CA SER A 27 6.47 -2.97 10.27
C SER A 27 5.36 -2.02 10.74
N SER A 28 5.66 -0.73 10.90
CA SER A 28 4.68 0.32 11.24
C SER A 28 3.73 0.59 10.08
N HIS A 29 4.28 0.77 8.88
CA HIS A 29 3.57 1.02 7.61
C HIS A 29 2.59 -0.11 7.29
N VAL A 30 3.09 -1.36 7.35
CA VAL A 30 2.26 -2.56 7.14
C VAL A 30 1.11 -2.63 8.13
N ASN A 31 1.38 -2.32 9.41
CA ASN A 31 0.34 -2.32 10.44
C ASN A 31 -0.71 -1.23 10.20
N PHE A 32 -0.29 -0.04 9.79
CA PHE A 32 -1.17 1.08 9.54
C PHE A 32 -2.14 0.78 8.39
N ILE A 33 -1.63 0.34 7.24
CA ILE A 33 -2.47 -0.02 6.08
C ILE A 33 -3.42 -1.17 6.42
N ASN A 34 -2.93 -2.21 7.11
CA ASN A 34 -3.79 -3.31 7.53
C ASN A 34 -4.87 -2.87 8.52
N LYS A 35 -4.59 -1.91 9.42
CA LYS A 35 -5.61 -1.39 10.33
C LYS A 35 -6.67 -0.57 9.62
N LEU A 36 -6.29 0.21 8.61
CA LEU A 36 -7.25 0.90 7.77
C LEU A 36 -8.14 -0.09 7.00
N ALA A 37 -7.53 -1.14 6.44
CA ALA A 37 -8.25 -2.23 5.79
C ALA A 37 -9.21 -2.95 6.76
N ASP A 38 -8.76 -3.29 7.97
CA ASP A 38 -9.59 -3.93 9.01
C ASP A 38 -10.83 -3.08 9.36
N VAL A 39 -10.66 -1.75 9.47
CA VAL A 39 -11.77 -0.83 9.77
C VAL A 39 -12.81 -0.80 8.64
N LEU A 40 -12.35 -0.82 7.38
CA LEU A 40 -13.26 -0.90 6.22
C LEU A 40 -14.00 -2.24 6.17
N VAL A 41 -13.33 -3.34 6.49
CA VAL A 41 -13.97 -4.67 6.64
C VAL A 41 -15.02 -4.64 7.76
N ASP A 42 -14.69 -4.07 8.92
CA ASP A 42 -15.62 -3.94 10.05
C ASP A 42 -16.83 -3.04 9.72
N ALA A 43 -16.68 -2.09 8.80
CA ALA A 43 -17.75 -1.27 8.27
C ALA A 43 -18.63 -1.99 7.22
N GLY A 44 -18.30 -3.24 6.85
CA GLY A 44 -19.07 -4.06 5.91
C GLY A 44 -18.62 -3.94 4.45
N HIS A 45 -17.40 -3.50 4.19
CA HIS A 45 -16.82 -3.42 2.84
C HIS A 45 -15.99 -4.67 2.48
N ASP A 46 -15.90 -4.98 1.18
CA ASP A 46 -14.96 -5.99 0.66
C ASP A 46 -13.60 -5.33 0.46
N VAL A 47 -12.55 -5.87 1.09
CA VAL A 47 -11.22 -5.24 1.06
C VAL A 47 -10.16 -6.27 0.66
N VAL A 48 -9.37 -5.90 -0.33
CA VAL A 48 -8.20 -6.65 -0.79
C VAL A 48 -6.95 -5.87 -0.46
N VAL A 49 -6.04 -6.48 0.29
CA VAL A 49 -4.69 -5.95 0.51
C VAL A 49 -3.74 -6.62 -0.47
N LEU A 50 -3.18 -5.85 -1.40
CA LEU A 50 -2.06 -6.27 -2.22
C LEU A 50 -0.76 -6.04 -1.45
N ALA A 51 -0.23 -7.12 -0.87
CA ALA A 51 1.01 -7.14 -0.12
C ALA A 51 2.20 -7.38 -1.06
N SER A 52 2.97 -6.32 -1.35
CA SER A 52 4.18 -6.38 -2.19
C SER A 52 5.41 -6.51 -1.29
N GLN A 53 6.08 -7.66 -1.31
CA GLN A 53 7.20 -7.94 -0.39
C GLN A 53 8.48 -7.19 -0.78
N VAL A 54 8.82 -6.10 -0.08
CA VAL A 54 10.04 -5.31 -0.36
C VAL A 54 11.23 -5.78 0.46
N ASP A 55 11.02 -6.11 1.75
CA ASP A 55 12.02 -6.68 2.64
C ASP A 55 11.46 -7.92 3.35
N ASP A 56 12.04 -9.09 3.13
CA ASP A 56 11.64 -10.36 3.75
C ASP A 56 11.76 -10.36 5.29
N ALA A 57 12.53 -9.46 5.89
CA ALA A 57 12.52 -9.28 7.35
C ALA A 57 11.18 -8.73 7.85
N ILE A 58 10.46 -7.99 7.01
CA ILE A 58 9.16 -7.40 7.32
C ILE A 58 8.05 -8.40 7.01
N LYS A 59 7.52 -9.00 8.08
CA LYS A 59 6.45 -9.98 7.96
C LYS A 59 5.10 -9.29 7.78
N LEU A 60 4.28 -9.89 6.93
CA LEU A 60 2.87 -9.57 6.83
C LEU A 60 2.22 -9.76 8.21
N LYS A 61 1.59 -8.71 8.72
CA LYS A 61 0.82 -8.75 9.96
C LYS A 61 -0.59 -9.27 9.68
N SER A 62 -1.20 -9.91 10.68
CA SER A 62 -2.59 -10.37 10.57
C SER A 62 -3.53 -9.21 10.21
N THR A 63 -4.47 -9.46 9.30
CA THR A 63 -5.55 -8.55 8.90
C THR A 63 -6.82 -9.36 8.65
N LYS A 64 -7.98 -8.72 8.76
CA LYS A 64 -9.30 -9.26 8.42
C LYS A 64 -9.56 -9.24 6.91
N ALA A 65 -8.85 -8.39 6.18
CA ALA A 65 -8.98 -8.26 4.73
C ALA A 65 -8.38 -9.47 4.00
N ARG A 66 -8.85 -9.72 2.76
CA ARG A 66 -8.23 -10.73 1.90
C ARG A 66 -6.88 -10.23 1.42
N VAL A 67 -5.85 -11.06 1.52
CA VAL A 67 -4.49 -10.70 1.10
C VAL A 67 -4.14 -11.37 -0.23
N VAL A 68 -3.63 -10.57 -1.16
CA VAL A 68 -2.90 -11.04 -2.34
C VAL A 68 -1.43 -10.72 -2.10
N HIS A 69 -0.59 -11.74 -2.01
CA HIS A 69 0.84 -11.57 -1.72
C HIS A 69 1.67 -11.72 -2.99
N VAL A 70 2.56 -10.76 -3.22
CA VAL A 70 3.59 -10.82 -4.27
C VAL A 70 4.94 -10.98 -3.58
N PRO A 71 5.70 -12.04 -3.91
CA PRO A 71 6.98 -12.31 -3.27
C PRO A 71 8.05 -11.28 -3.64
N GLN A 72 9.11 -11.26 -2.83
CA GLN A 72 10.25 -10.38 -3.03
C GLN A 72 10.99 -10.77 -4.31
N CYS A 73 11.32 -9.78 -5.14
CA CYS A 73 12.13 -9.98 -6.32
C CYS A 73 13.62 -9.86 -5.96
N SER A 74 14.48 -10.60 -6.68
CA SER A 74 15.92 -10.60 -6.43
C SER A 74 16.57 -9.24 -6.69
N ALA A 75 16.02 -8.42 -7.58
CA ALA A 75 16.53 -7.09 -7.89
C ALA A 75 16.35 -6.12 -6.71
N ALA A 76 15.22 -6.18 -6.01
CA ALA A 76 14.94 -5.32 -4.86
C ALA A 76 15.92 -5.52 -3.68
N VAL A 77 16.68 -6.61 -3.68
CA VAL A 77 17.66 -6.97 -2.64
C VAL A 77 19.09 -7.11 -3.17
N ALA A 78 19.39 -6.56 -4.35
CA ALA A 78 20.73 -6.64 -4.94
C ALA A 78 21.84 -6.19 -3.96
N ASP A 79 21.58 -5.12 -3.19
CA ASP A 79 22.49 -4.58 -2.17
C ASP A 79 21.87 -4.65 -0.76
N LYS A 80 21.37 -5.83 -0.36
CA LYS A 80 20.61 -5.98 0.91
C LYS A 80 21.34 -5.45 2.14
N GLU A 81 22.65 -5.70 2.29
CA GLU A 81 23.41 -5.25 3.46
C GLU A 81 23.43 -3.72 3.57
N LEU A 82 23.58 -3.03 2.43
CA LEU A 82 23.50 -1.57 2.38
C LEU A 82 22.09 -1.08 2.69
N LEU A 83 21.06 -1.71 2.12
CA LEU A 83 19.66 -1.35 2.38
C LEU A 83 19.29 -1.52 3.86
N ASP A 84 19.72 -2.61 4.49
CA ASP A 84 19.48 -2.88 5.90
C ASP A 84 20.16 -1.82 6.79
N ASP A 85 21.40 -1.40 6.46
CA ASP A 85 22.09 -0.31 7.17
C ASP A 85 21.37 1.03 7.00
N ILE A 86 20.94 1.35 5.77
CA ILE A 86 20.21 2.59 5.46
C ILE A 86 18.91 2.65 6.26
N VAL A 87 18.07 1.61 6.18
CA VAL A 87 16.77 1.57 6.87
C VAL A 87 16.95 1.67 8.39
N THR A 88 18.00 1.05 8.92
CA THR A 88 18.32 1.07 10.36
C THR A 88 18.92 2.39 10.82
N ASN A 89 19.50 3.20 9.93
CA ASN A 89 20.19 4.43 10.31
C ASN A 89 19.61 5.69 9.65
N LEU A 90 18.48 5.60 8.95
CA LEU A 90 17.87 6.72 8.22
C LEU A 90 17.64 7.95 9.11
N TRP A 91 17.24 7.75 10.37
CA TRP A 91 17.02 8.83 11.34
C TRP A 91 18.31 9.49 11.86
N ARG A 92 19.49 8.93 11.56
CA ARG A 92 20.79 9.49 11.92
C ARG A 92 21.40 10.31 10.79
N ALA A 93 20.82 10.31 9.59
CA ALA A 93 21.28 11.14 8.48
C ALA A 93 21.17 12.62 8.84
N SER A 94 22.31 13.25 9.12
CA SER A 94 22.37 14.65 9.56
C SER A 94 22.66 15.61 8.42
N ASP A 95 23.20 15.13 7.29
CA ASP A 95 23.50 15.96 6.13
C ASP A 95 22.59 15.62 4.92
N PRO A 96 22.19 16.63 4.12
CA PRO A 96 21.27 16.42 3.00
C PRO A 96 21.81 15.50 1.90
N PHE A 97 23.13 15.41 1.70
CA PHE A 97 23.70 14.61 0.61
C PHE A 97 23.64 13.13 0.94
N SER A 98 24.00 12.73 2.16
CA SER A 98 23.82 11.37 2.65
C SER A 98 22.35 10.95 2.58
N MET A 99 21.43 11.84 2.98
CA MET A 99 20.00 11.57 2.86
C MET A 99 19.58 11.31 1.40
N ILE A 100 19.98 12.16 0.45
CA ILE A 100 19.67 11.96 -0.98
C ILE A 100 20.19 10.61 -1.49
N ILE A 101 21.43 10.25 -1.14
CA ILE A 101 22.04 8.97 -1.55
C ILE A 101 21.28 7.79 -0.94
N GLN A 102 20.95 7.85 0.35
CA GLN A 102 20.18 6.82 1.04
C GLN A 102 18.80 6.63 0.43
N PHE A 103 18.08 7.72 0.18
CA PHE A 103 16.79 7.68 -0.50
C PHE A 103 16.92 7.12 -1.92
N HIS A 104 18.00 7.42 -2.65
CA HIS A 104 18.21 6.86 -3.99
C HIS A 104 18.25 5.33 -3.97
N TYR A 105 19.05 4.72 -3.08
CA TYR A 105 19.12 3.26 -2.96
C TYR A 105 17.80 2.64 -2.53
N MET A 106 17.12 3.24 -1.55
CA MET A 106 15.80 2.78 -1.08
C MET A 106 14.77 2.83 -2.21
N MET A 107 14.70 3.95 -2.94
CA MET A 107 13.76 4.11 -4.05
C MET A 107 14.07 3.17 -5.22
N THR A 108 15.34 2.91 -5.52
CA THR A 108 15.71 1.91 -6.54
C THR A 108 15.19 0.52 -6.17
N SER A 109 15.39 0.08 -4.92
CA SER A 109 14.84 -1.19 -4.41
C SER A 109 13.31 -1.25 -4.54
N TRP A 110 12.62 -0.16 -4.20
CA TRP A 110 11.16 -0.08 -4.30
C TRP A 110 10.67 -0.10 -5.75
N ILE A 111 11.38 0.57 -6.67
CA ILE A 111 11.08 0.54 -8.11
C ILE A 111 11.26 -0.87 -8.66
N ASP A 112 12.33 -1.57 -8.28
CA ASP A 112 12.57 -2.95 -8.72
C ASP A 112 11.48 -3.91 -8.23
N GLN A 113 11.05 -3.76 -6.98
CA GLN A 113 9.93 -4.53 -6.45
C GLN A 113 8.61 -4.13 -7.15
N CYS A 114 8.38 -2.85 -7.40
CA CYS A 114 7.20 -2.38 -8.12
C CYS A 114 7.11 -2.99 -9.52
N ASN A 115 8.22 -2.97 -10.27
CA ASN A 115 8.31 -3.58 -11.60
C ASN A 115 7.98 -5.07 -11.53
N ALA A 116 8.55 -5.80 -10.56
CA ALA A 116 8.22 -7.21 -10.36
C ALA A 116 6.73 -7.42 -10.02
N THR A 117 6.14 -6.53 -9.23
CA THR A 117 4.72 -6.59 -8.85
C THR A 117 3.80 -6.34 -10.04
N ILE A 118 3.98 -5.27 -10.82
CA ILE A 118 3.10 -4.99 -11.97
C ILE A 118 3.25 -6.02 -13.09
N HIS A 119 4.40 -6.68 -13.19
CA HIS A 119 4.65 -7.77 -14.13
C HIS A 119 4.40 -9.17 -13.54
N HIS A 120 3.88 -9.26 -12.31
CA HIS A 120 3.58 -10.55 -11.70
C HIS A 120 2.52 -11.29 -12.52
N PRO A 121 2.73 -12.57 -12.88
CA PRO A 121 1.87 -13.28 -13.81
C PRO A 121 0.38 -13.21 -13.44
N GLU A 122 -0.44 -12.79 -14.41
CA GLU A 122 -1.90 -12.66 -14.28
C GLU A 122 -2.41 -11.71 -13.19
N LEU A 123 -1.53 -11.01 -12.44
CA LEU A 123 -1.93 -10.19 -11.30
C LEU A 123 -2.86 -9.06 -11.72
N LEU A 124 -2.43 -8.25 -12.70
CA LEU A 124 -3.21 -7.10 -13.17
C LEU A 124 -4.55 -7.54 -13.76
N GLU A 125 -4.59 -8.65 -14.50
CA GLU A 125 -5.83 -9.16 -15.08
C GLU A 125 -6.82 -9.63 -13.99
N LYS A 126 -6.33 -10.35 -12.97
CA LYS A 126 -7.15 -10.80 -11.83
C LYS A 126 -7.68 -9.61 -11.03
N LEU A 127 -6.82 -8.63 -10.72
CA LEU A 127 -7.22 -7.43 -9.98
C LEU A 127 -8.19 -6.55 -10.80
N ARG A 128 -7.98 -6.41 -12.11
CA ARG A 128 -8.89 -5.64 -12.97
C ARG A 128 -10.27 -6.30 -13.07
N ALA A 129 -10.31 -7.63 -13.12
CA ALA A 129 -11.57 -8.38 -13.14
C ALA A 129 -12.40 -8.20 -11.86
N GLU A 130 -11.77 -7.82 -10.74
CA GLU A 130 -12.46 -7.61 -9.47
C GLU A 130 -13.33 -6.35 -9.42
N LYS A 131 -13.07 -5.36 -10.29
CA LYS A 131 -13.79 -4.08 -10.39
C LYS A 131 -13.89 -3.33 -9.06
N PHE A 132 -12.76 -2.85 -8.56
CA PHE A 132 -12.68 -2.06 -7.32
C PHE A 132 -13.37 -0.70 -7.46
N ASP A 133 -14.14 -0.31 -6.44
CA ASP A 133 -14.82 0.99 -6.38
C ASP A 133 -13.86 2.11 -5.97
N ALA A 134 -12.89 1.79 -5.11
CA ALA A 134 -11.87 2.72 -4.64
C ALA A 134 -10.57 1.99 -4.27
N ALA A 135 -9.47 2.74 -4.22
CA ALA A 135 -8.18 2.23 -3.79
C ALA A 135 -7.43 3.22 -2.90
N PHE A 136 -6.53 2.71 -2.06
CA PHE A 136 -5.66 3.56 -1.26
C PHE A 136 -4.27 2.96 -1.09
N SER A 137 -3.28 3.85 -1.03
CA SER A 137 -1.86 3.53 -0.82
C SER A 137 -1.25 4.54 0.14
N GLU A 138 -0.09 4.22 0.69
CA GLU A 138 0.73 5.18 1.40
C GLU A 138 1.48 6.11 0.42
N THR A 139 1.79 7.34 0.85
CA THR A 139 2.56 8.35 0.08
C THR A 139 3.99 7.94 -0.24
N LEU A 140 4.61 7.10 0.59
CA LEU A 140 6.03 6.79 0.47
C LEU A 140 6.35 5.98 -0.78
N ASP A 141 5.54 4.99 -1.11
CA ASP A 141 5.75 4.16 -2.29
C ASP A 141 4.80 4.58 -3.42
N PRO A 142 5.31 5.27 -4.47
CA PRO A 142 4.47 5.71 -5.58
C PRO A 142 3.94 4.57 -6.45
N CYS A 143 4.42 3.33 -6.27
CA CYS A 143 3.98 2.17 -7.04
C CYS A 143 2.46 1.98 -6.98
N GLY A 144 1.85 2.18 -5.80
CA GLY A 144 0.41 2.06 -5.62
C GLY A 144 -0.38 2.97 -6.56
N PHE A 145 0.09 4.19 -6.81
CA PHE A 145 -0.60 5.13 -7.70
C PHE A 145 -0.55 4.68 -9.17
N GLY A 146 0.61 4.21 -9.62
CA GLY A 146 0.77 3.64 -10.96
C GLY A 146 -0.09 2.40 -11.14
N LEU A 147 -0.14 1.52 -10.13
CA LEU A 147 -0.98 0.34 -10.13
C LEU A 147 -2.47 0.70 -10.26
N PHE A 148 -2.95 1.68 -9.49
CA PHE A 148 -4.37 2.10 -9.56
C PHE A 148 -4.74 2.65 -10.93
N GLU A 149 -3.81 3.34 -11.60
CA GLU A 149 -3.96 3.79 -12.99
C GLU A 149 -4.07 2.60 -13.95
N LEU A 150 -3.17 1.62 -13.86
CA LEU A 150 -3.19 0.41 -14.70
C LEU A 150 -4.47 -0.43 -14.51
N LEU A 151 -5.09 -0.35 -13.34
CA LEU A 151 -6.34 -1.04 -13.02
C LEU A 151 -7.59 -0.23 -13.39
N GLY A 152 -7.46 1.05 -13.76
CA GLY A 152 -8.57 1.91 -14.13
C GLY A 152 -9.47 2.31 -12.95
N ILE A 153 -8.92 2.36 -11.73
CA ILE A 153 -9.67 2.73 -10.52
C ILE A 153 -9.72 4.25 -10.43
N GLU A 154 -10.89 4.89 -10.44
CA GLU A 154 -10.98 6.36 -10.43
C GLU A 154 -10.88 6.96 -9.03
N ASN A 155 -11.55 6.35 -8.04
CA ASN A 155 -11.54 6.83 -6.67
C ASN A 155 -10.27 6.36 -5.96
N ARG A 156 -9.34 7.29 -5.72
CA ARG A 156 -8.05 6.99 -5.10
C ARG A 156 -7.86 7.88 -3.88
N ALA A 157 -7.43 7.28 -2.78
CA ALA A 157 -7.01 7.99 -1.59
C ALA A 157 -5.53 7.75 -1.33
N VAL A 158 -4.90 8.73 -0.70
CA VAL A 158 -3.52 8.61 -0.25
C VAL A 158 -3.50 8.73 1.26
N THR A 159 -2.69 7.88 1.88
CA THR A 159 -2.53 7.84 3.32
C THR A 159 -1.08 8.14 3.68
N GLN A 160 -0.84 8.62 4.90
CA GLN A 160 0.48 9.05 5.32
C GLN A 160 0.71 8.63 6.76
N THR A 161 1.86 8.00 7.03
CA THR A 161 2.23 7.54 8.39
C THR A 161 3.35 8.37 9.02
N MET A 162 3.94 9.28 8.25
CA MET A 162 5.05 10.11 8.71
C MET A 162 4.56 11.47 9.20
N ALA A 163 4.69 11.72 10.51
CA ALA A 163 4.29 13.00 11.09
C ALA A 163 5.03 14.22 10.51
N ILE A 164 6.23 14.01 9.92
CA ILE A 164 7.02 15.11 9.32
C ILE A 164 6.34 15.74 8.10
N VAL A 165 5.45 15.01 7.42
CA VAL A 165 4.73 15.45 6.23
C VAL A 165 3.30 15.91 6.54
N ASP A 166 2.87 15.92 7.81
CA ASP A 166 1.53 16.39 8.19
C ASP A 166 1.34 17.90 7.90
N GLY A 167 2.45 18.67 7.83
CA GLY A 167 2.46 20.07 7.40
C GLY A 167 2.49 20.28 5.89
N THR A 168 2.67 19.23 5.09
CA THR A 168 2.78 19.33 3.63
C THR A 168 1.45 19.08 2.90
N HIS A 169 0.34 18.89 3.61
CA HIS A 169 -0.99 18.79 3.00
C HIS A 169 -1.55 20.14 2.51
N TYR A 170 -0.84 21.25 2.77
CA TYR A 170 -1.15 22.59 2.24
C TYR A 170 -0.51 22.82 0.85
N PHE A 171 -0.75 21.93 -0.11
CA PHE A 171 -0.52 22.26 -1.51
C PHE A 171 -1.88 22.64 -2.12
N THR A 172 -2.15 23.94 -2.09
CA THR A 172 -3.20 24.60 -2.89
C THR A 172 -2.77 24.76 -4.33
#